data_AF-A0A5A7RAY8-F1
#
_entry.id   AF-A0A5A7RAY8-F1
#
_cell.length_a   1.000
_cell.length_b   1.000
_cell.length_c   1.000
_cell.angle_alpha   90.00
_cell.angle_beta   90.00
_cell.angle_gamma   90.00
#
_symmetry.space_group_name_H-M   'P 1'
#
loop_
_entity.id
_entity.type
_entity.pdbx_description
1 polymer ?
#
loop_
_entity_poly.entity_id
_entity_poly.type
_entity_poly.pdbx_seq_one_letter_code
_entity_poly.pdbx_strand_id
1 'polypeptide(L)'
;MAAYHSREACPSVKNILLLDSEGKRVAVKYYSDEWPTNSSKLAFEKSVFTKTQKNNARAEAEITMLENNIIVYKFVQDLHFFVTGGDDENELILATVLQGFVEAVTLLLRNNVDLREALENLDLILLCLDEIVDGGIVLETDGSIIAGKVASHTMDDGAPLSEQTISQALATAREHLTRSLLR
;
A
#
# COMPACT_ATOMS: atom_id res chain seq x y z
N MET A 1 -2.44 -9.19 37.30
CA MET A 1 -3.20 -10.20 36.51
C MET A 1 -3.48 -9.54 35.16
N ALA A 2 -2.91 -10.13 34.12
CA ALA A 2 -2.36 -9.43 32.95
C ALA A 2 -3.42 -8.85 31.99
N ALA A 3 -3.06 -7.72 31.38
CA ALA A 3 -3.76 -7.05 30.29
C ALA A 3 -3.68 -7.86 28.99
N TYR A 4 -4.29 -9.05 28.98
CA TYR A 4 -4.06 -10.06 27.95
C TYR A 4 -5.07 -10.05 26.80
N HIS A 5 -6.00 -9.10 26.68
CA HIS A 5 -7.20 -9.31 25.82
C HIS A 5 -7.60 -8.14 24.91
N SER A 6 -6.69 -7.26 24.49
CA SER A 6 -7.02 -6.22 23.49
C SER A 6 -6.21 -6.25 22.20
N ARG A 7 -5.13 -7.03 22.12
CA ARG A 7 -4.31 -7.17 20.90
C ARG A 7 -4.79 -8.26 19.92
N GLU A 8 -5.56 -9.24 20.39
CA GLU A 8 -6.00 -10.38 19.55
C GLU A 8 -7.20 -10.09 18.64
N ALA A 9 -7.84 -8.91 18.74
CA ALA A 9 -9.10 -8.66 18.05
C ALA A 9 -8.96 -7.96 16.69
N CYS A 10 -7.83 -7.28 16.43
CA CYS A 10 -7.60 -6.55 15.19
C CYS A 10 -6.39 -7.13 14.45
N PRO A 11 -6.54 -7.45 13.16
CA PRO A 11 -5.43 -7.92 12.33
C PRO A 11 -4.27 -6.93 12.34
N SER A 12 -3.07 -7.41 12.61
CA SER A 12 -1.89 -6.58 12.78
C SER A 12 -0.92 -6.71 11.59
N VAL A 13 -0.64 -5.59 10.94
CA VAL A 13 0.42 -5.49 9.93
C VAL A 13 1.74 -5.17 10.62
N LYS A 14 2.76 -5.99 10.38
CA LYS A 14 4.11 -5.79 10.93
C LYS A 14 4.94 -4.82 10.10
N ASN A 15 4.82 -4.87 8.78
CA ASN A 15 5.45 -3.91 7.86
C ASN A 15 4.74 -3.87 6.50
N ILE A 16 4.94 -2.77 5.79
CA ILE A 16 4.64 -2.60 4.36
C ILE A 16 5.93 -2.20 3.66
N LEU A 17 6.24 -2.88 2.56
CA LEU A 17 7.43 -2.62 1.76
C LEU A 17 7.02 -2.35 0.31
N LEU A 18 7.57 -1.28 -0.26
CA LEU A 18 7.61 -1.02 -1.68
C LEU A 18 9.08 -1.04 -2.10
N LEU A 19 9.46 -2.06 -2.85
CA LEU A 19 10.81 -2.25 -3.35
C LEU A 19 10.83 -2.09 -4.87
N ASP A 20 11.99 -1.76 -5.43
CA ASP A 20 12.21 -1.84 -6.88
C ASP A 20 12.51 -3.28 -7.32
N SER A 21 12.65 -3.47 -8.63
CA SER A 21 13.00 -4.75 -9.24
C SER A 21 14.39 -5.28 -8.89
N GLU A 22 15.24 -4.49 -8.22
CA GLU A 22 16.55 -4.89 -7.69
C GLU A 22 16.52 -5.16 -6.17
N GLY A 23 15.37 -4.97 -5.52
CA GLY A 23 15.19 -5.15 -4.08
C GLY A 23 15.63 -3.96 -3.24
N LYS A 24 15.84 -2.78 -3.84
CA LYS A 24 16.11 -1.54 -3.11
C LYS A 24 14.80 -0.91 -2.65
N ARG A 25 14.88 -0.16 -1.55
CA ARG A 25 13.73 0.54 -0.97
C ARG A 25 13.28 1.68 -1.88
N VAL A 26 11.98 1.71 -2.17
CA VAL A 26 11.27 2.91 -2.63
C VAL A 26 10.59 3.56 -1.43
N ALA A 27 9.75 2.81 -0.72
CA ALA A 27 9.12 3.23 0.52
C ALA A 27 8.96 2.03 1.47
N VAL A 28 9.25 2.20 2.75
CA VAL A 28 9.09 1.13 3.76
C VAL A 28 8.55 1.71 5.05
N LYS A 29 7.65 0.98 5.72
CA LYS A 29 7.15 1.32 7.05
C LYS A 29 7.05 0.06 7.91
N TYR A 30 7.59 0.14 9.12
CA TYR A 30 7.62 -0.96 10.09
C TYR A 30 6.80 -0.55 11.32
N TYR A 31 5.94 -1.44 11.76
CA TYR A 31 5.03 -1.25 12.90
C TYR A 31 5.33 -2.20 14.06
N SER A 32 6.08 -3.29 13.79
CA SER A 32 6.56 -4.24 14.81
C SER A 32 7.99 -3.90 15.26
N ASP A 33 8.27 -4.19 16.53
CA ASP A 33 9.59 -4.07 17.16
C ASP A 33 10.52 -5.28 16.88
N GLU A 34 10.09 -6.25 16.06
CA GLU A 34 10.88 -7.44 15.69
C GLU A 34 12.21 -7.11 14.99
N TRP A 35 12.26 -5.98 14.26
CA TRP A 35 13.46 -5.50 13.58
C TRP A 35 13.86 -4.12 14.11
N PRO A 36 14.46 -4.04 15.31
CA PRO A 36 14.71 -2.76 15.98
C PRO A 36 15.82 -1.93 15.34
N THR A 37 16.71 -2.55 14.57
CA THR A 37 17.83 -1.87 13.90
C THR A 37 17.62 -1.75 12.40
N ASN A 38 18.22 -0.74 11.77
CA ASN A 38 18.20 -0.63 10.32
C ASN A 38 18.86 -1.84 9.64
N SER A 39 19.94 -2.38 10.23
CA SER A 39 20.61 -3.58 9.72
C SER A 39 19.70 -4.81 9.73
N SER A 40 18.90 -5.02 10.79
CA SER A 40 17.93 -6.11 10.85
C SER A 40 16.79 -5.93 9.85
N LYS A 41 16.33 -4.69 9.62
CA LYS A 41 15.31 -4.39 8.58
C LYS A 41 15.82 -4.70 7.17
N LEU A 42 17.04 -4.24 6.85
CA LEU A 42 17.68 -4.52 5.56
C LEU A 42 17.92 -6.03 5.34
N ALA A 43 18.29 -6.76 6.40
CA ALA A 43 18.45 -8.22 6.31
C ALA A 43 17.11 -8.92 6.01
N PHE A 44 16.03 -8.52 6.67
CA PHE A 44 14.69 -9.04 6.41
C PHE A 44 14.24 -8.75 4.98
N GLU A 45 14.34 -7.50 4.52
CA GLU A 45 13.97 -7.10 3.15
C GLU A 45 14.72 -7.92 2.10
N LYS A 46 16.02 -8.13 2.31
CA LYS A 46 16.84 -8.97 1.43
C LYS A 46 16.33 -10.41 1.40
N SER A 47 15.97 -10.98 2.55
CA SER A 47 15.40 -12.33 2.64
C SER A 47 14.04 -12.43 1.94
N VAL A 48 13.16 -11.44 2.14
CA VAL A 48 11.85 -11.36 1.47
C VAL A 48 12.04 -11.29 -0.05
N PHE A 49 12.89 -10.38 -0.52
CA PHE A 49 13.13 -10.20 -1.95
C PHE A 49 13.75 -11.46 -2.57
N THR A 50 14.77 -12.05 -1.94
CA THR A 50 15.44 -13.27 -2.43
C THR A 50 14.45 -14.45 -2.53
N LYS A 51 13.51 -14.54 -1.60
CA LYS A 51 12.50 -15.61 -1.58
C LYS A 51 11.42 -15.43 -2.65
N THR A 52 11.04 -14.19 -2.94
CA THR A 52 9.90 -13.87 -3.81
C THR A 52 10.29 -13.56 -5.26
N GLN A 53 11.55 -13.17 -5.55
CA GLN A 53 12.01 -12.76 -6.88
C GLN A 53 11.83 -13.80 -8.00
N LYS A 54 11.72 -15.09 -7.65
CA LYS A 54 11.55 -16.18 -8.62
C LYS A 54 10.08 -16.45 -8.97
N ASN A 55 9.15 -15.91 -8.19
CA ASN A 55 7.73 -16.14 -8.34
C ASN A 55 7.13 -15.06 -9.25
N ASN A 56 6.15 -15.43 -10.07
CA ASN A 56 5.51 -14.50 -11.00
C ASN A 56 4.23 -13.90 -10.41
N ALA A 57 4.37 -13.01 -9.41
CA ALA A 57 3.24 -12.35 -8.74
C ALA A 57 2.67 -11.14 -9.52
N ARG A 58 2.59 -11.24 -10.86
CA ARG A 58 2.12 -10.14 -11.71
C ARG A 58 0.62 -10.15 -11.92
N ALA A 59 0.03 -11.33 -12.10
CA ALA A 59 -1.42 -11.46 -12.33
C ALA A 59 -2.20 -11.27 -11.03
N GLU A 60 -1.85 -12.01 -9.99
CA GLU A 60 -2.53 -12.06 -8.70
C GLU A 60 -1.53 -11.88 -7.56
N ALA A 61 -2.04 -11.62 -6.36
CA ALA A 61 -1.21 -11.58 -5.17
C ALA A 61 -0.78 -13.00 -4.78
N GLU A 62 0.47 -13.15 -4.38
CA GLU A 62 1.06 -14.41 -3.92
C GLU A 62 1.34 -14.36 -2.43
N ILE A 63 1.35 -15.52 -1.77
CA ILE A 63 1.57 -15.64 -0.33
C ILE A 63 2.77 -16.55 -0.07
N THR A 64 3.62 -16.18 0.88
CA THR A 64 4.70 -17.03 1.35
C THR A 64 4.98 -16.83 2.83
N MET A 65 5.60 -17.83 3.45
CA MET A 65 6.00 -17.80 4.87
C MET A 65 7.49 -17.51 5.01
N LEU A 66 7.91 -16.66 5.94
CA LEU A 66 9.34 -16.45 6.26
C LEU A 66 9.49 -16.12 7.75
N GLU A 67 10.26 -16.93 8.49
CA GLU A 67 10.59 -16.65 9.91
C GLU A 67 9.36 -16.30 10.75
N ASN A 68 8.32 -17.15 10.72
CA ASN A 68 7.07 -16.92 11.46
C ASN A 68 6.30 -15.66 11.03
N ASN A 69 6.48 -15.24 9.78
CA ASN A 69 5.71 -14.18 9.16
C ASN A 69 5.01 -14.67 7.91
N ILE A 70 3.76 -14.26 7.74
CA ILE A 70 3.06 -14.32 6.47
C ILE A 70 3.47 -13.09 5.66
N ILE A 71 3.89 -13.30 4.42
CA ILE A 71 4.20 -12.25 3.46
C ILE A 71 3.27 -12.39 2.27
N VAL A 72 2.46 -11.36 2.03
CA VAL A 72 1.62 -11.25 0.84
C VAL A 72 2.24 -10.22 -0.09
N TYR A 73 2.34 -10.53 -1.38
CA TYR A 73 3.07 -9.68 -2.31
C TYR A 73 2.52 -9.70 -3.74
N LYS A 74 2.77 -8.61 -4.46
CA LYS A 74 2.37 -8.42 -5.87
C LYS A 74 3.40 -7.56 -6.59
N PHE A 75 3.67 -7.87 -7.85
CA PHE A 75 4.61 -7.14 -8.70
C PHE A 75 3.86 -6.38 -9.78
N VAL A 76 4.12 -5.08 -9.91
CA VAL A 76 3.56 -4.21 -10.94
C VAL A 76 4.71 -3.49 -11.63
N GLN A 77 4.91 -3.77 -12.91
CA GLN A 77 6.08 -3.33 -13.69
C GLN A 77 7.41 -3.63 -12.98
N ASP A 78 8.16 -2.61 -12.57
CA ASP A 78 9.43 -2.68 -11.84
C ASP A 78 9.29 -2.34 -10.35
N LEU A 79 8.06 -2.28 -9.83
CA LEU A 79 7.72 -2.09 -8.42
C LEU A 79 7.17 -3.36 -7.78
N HIS A 80 7.69 -3.71 -6.62
CA HIS A 80 7.33 -4.89 -5.85
C HIS A 80 6.70 -4.49 -4.52
N PHE A 81 5.45 -4.89 -4.31
CA PHE A 81 4.62 -4.52 -3.17
C PHE A 81 4.55 -5.70 -2.20
N PHE A 82 4.74 -5.43 -0.91
CA PHE A 82 4.72 -6.44 0.14
C PHE A 82 3.96 -5.94 1.38
N VAL A 83 3.18 -6.83 1.98
CA VAL A 83 2.58 -6.66 3.30
C VAL A 83 2.96 -7.87 4.15
N THR A 84 3.46 -7.63 5.36
CA THR A 84 3.88 -8.68 6.29
C THR A 84 3.00 -8.67 7.54
N GLY A 85 2.51 -9.84 7.94
CA GLY A 85 1.84 -10.09 9.22
C GLY A 85 2.48 -11.23 10.02
N GLY A 86 1.97 -11.50 11.22
CA GLY A 86 2.35 -12.70 11.99
C GLY A 86 1.93 -14.00 11.31
N ASP A 87 2.43 -15.14 11.78
CA ASP A 87 2.00 -16.47 11.33
C ASP A 87 0.64 -16.91 11.91
N ASP A 88 0.09 -16.11 12.81
CA ASP A 88 -1.23 -16.21 13.42
C ASP A 88 -2.28 -15.28 12.78
N GLU A 89 -1.88 -14.44 11.83
CA GLU A 89 -2.75 -13.50 11.13
C GLU A 89 -3.54 -14.14 9.98
N ASN A 90 -4.69 -13.57 9.63
CA ASN A 90 -5.47 -14.01 8.48
C ASN A 90 -4.89 -13.46 7.17
N GLU A 91 -4.45 -14.35 6.28
CA GLU A 91 -3.78 -13.98 5.03
C GLU A 91 -4.69 -13.22 4.07
N LEU A 92 -6.01 -13.45 4.12
CA LEU A 92 -6.99 -12.74 3.28
C LEU A 92 -7.06 -11.26 3.66
N ILE A 93 -6.90 -10.94 4.94
CA ILE A 93 -6.92 -9.55 5.40
C ILE A 93 -5.64 -8.85 4.91
N LEU A 94 -4.48 -9.48 5.07
CA LEU A 94 -3.21 -8.96 4.54
C LEU A 94 -3.25 -8.79 3.02
N ALA A 95 -3.88 -9.72 2.29
CA ALA A 95 -4.10 -9.60 0.85
C ALA A 95 -5.02 -8.42 0.50
N THR A 96 -6.03 -8.14 1.30
CA THR A 96 -6.92 -6.99 1.11
C THR A 96 -6.18 -5.67 1.34
N VAL A 97 -5.31 -5.60 2.35
CA VAL A 97 -4.40 -4.46 2.60
C VAL A 97 -3.48 -4.25 1.40
N LEU A 98 -2.85 -5.32 0.90
CA LEU A 98 -1.98 -5.25 -0.28
C LEU A 98 -2.73 -4.77 -1.51
N GLN A 99 -3.95 -5.27 -1.74
CA GLN A 99 -4.78 -4.86 -2.87
C GLN A 99 -5.11 -3.37 -2.80
N GLY A 100 -5.57 -2.89 -1.65
CA GLY A 100 -5.83 -1.47 -1.41
C GLY A 100 -4.60 -0.60 -1.64
N PHE A 101 -3.44 -1.06 -1.19
CA PHE A 101 -2.17 -0.37 -1.42
C PHE A 101 -1.82 -0.25 -2.90
N VAL A 102 -1.90 -1.37 -3.64
CA VAL A 102 -1.61 -1.39 -5.09
C VAL A 102 -2.58 -0.50 -5.85
N GLU A 103 -3.87 -0.57 -5.54
CA GLU A 103 -4.90 0.26 -6.19
C GLU A 103 -4.69 1.74 -5.90
N ALA A 104 -4.46 2.12 -4.64
CA ALA A 104 -4.23 3.50 -4.25
C ALA A 104 -3.00 4.10 -4.95
N VAL A 105 -1.87 3.38 -4.95
CA VAL A 105 -0.66 3.81 -5.68
C VAL A 105 -0.94 3.91 -7.18
N THR A 106 -1.65 2.95 -7.76
CA THR A 106 -2.02 3.00 -9.19
C THR A 106 -2.83 4.24 -9.52
N LEU A 107 -3.79 4.63 -8.67
CA LEU A 107 -4.59 5.83 -8.85
C LEU A 107 -3.76 7.11 -8.69
N LEU A 108 -2.94 7.20 -7.63
CA LEU A 108 -2.10 8.36 -7.34
C LEU A 108 -1.06 8.59 -8.45
N LEU A 109 -0.49 7.53 -9.01
CA LEU A 109 0.46 7.57 -10.12
C LEU A 109 -0.22 7.55 -11.50
N ARG A 110 -1.54 7.77 -11.57
CA ARG A 110 -2.32 7.88 -12.82
C ARG A 110 -2.12 6.70 -13.79
N ASN A 111 -2.05 5.49 -13.25
CA ASN A 111 -1.77 4.22 -13.94
C ASN A 111 -0.34 4.05 -14.48
N ASN A 112 0.58 4.96 -14.17
CA ASN A 112 1.99 4.81 -14.50
C ASN A 112 2.78 4.30 -13.28
N VAL A 113 2.69 3.00 -13.02
CA VAL A 113 3.26 2.38 -11.81
C VAL A 113 4.68 1.87 -12.11
N ASP A 114 5.59 2.80 -12.41
CA ASP A 114 7.02 2.52 -12.60
C ASP A 114 7.88 3.21 -11.53
N LEU A 115 9.13 2.76 -11.36
CA LEU A 115 10.06 3.27 -10.36
C LEU A 115 10.26 4.79 -10.46
N ARG A 116 10.36 5.33 -11.68
CA ARG A 116 10.60 6.75 -11.89
C ARG A 116 9.41 7.56 -11.38
N GLU A 117 8.19 7.21 -11.81
CA GLU A 117 6.97 7.90 -11.39
C GLU A 117 6.77 7.80 -9.87
N ALA A 118 7.04 6.64 -9.27
CA ALA A 118 6.95 6.45 -7.83
C ALA A 118 7.94 7.32 -7.05
N LEU A 119 9.16 7.51 -7.55
CA LEU A 119 10.15 8.40 -6.93
C LEU A 119 9.80 9.88 -7.10
N GLU A 120 9.21 10.26 -8.24
CA GLU A 120 8.74 11.63 -8.49
C GLU A 120 7.55 12.01 -7.58
N ASN A 121 6.74 11.03 -7.15
CA ASN A 121 5.57 11.22 -6.28
C ASN A 121 5.66 10.44 -4.94
N LEU A 122 6.87 10.36 -4.38
CA LEU A 122 7.14 9.57 -3.17
C LEU A 122 6.34 10.05 -1.95
N ASP A 123 6.11 11.35 -1.84
CA ASP A 123 5.30 11.98 -0.80
C ASP A 123 3.86 11.43 -0.78
N LEU A 124 3.23 11.28 -1.95
CA LEU A 124 1.90 10.67 -2.07
C LEU A 124 1.90 9.23 -1.60
N ILE A 125 2.96 8.47 -1.92
CA ILE A 125 3.09 7.07 -1.49
C ILE A 125 3.25 6.98 0.02
N LEU A 126 4.03 7.87 0.64
CA LEU A 126 4.19 7.87 2.10
C LEU A 126 2.88 8.21 2.82
N LEU A 127 2.13 9.21 2.33
CA LEU A 127 0.78 9.52 2.84
C LEU A 127 -0.19 8.36 2.64
N CYS A 128 -0.11 7.65 1.51
CA CYS A 128 -0.89 6.44 1.25
C CYS A 128 -0.61 5.37 2.31
N LEU A 129 0.64 5.15 2.70
CA LEU A 129 0.98 4.21 3.78
C LEU A 129 0.38 4.61 5.13
N ASP A 130 0.30 5.91 5.42
CA ASP A 130 -0.31 6.44 6.65
C ASP A 130 -1.83 6.22 6.68
N GLU A 131 -2.51 6.35 5.53
CA GLU A 131 -3.95 6.11 5.41
C GLU A 131 -4.34 4.62 5.45
N ILE A 132 -3.42 3.72 5.09
CA ILE A 132 -3.68 2.27 5.09
C ILE A 132 -3.51 1.70 6.51
N VAL A 133 -2.40 2.02 7.19
CA VAL A 133 -2.05 1.42 8.49
C VAL A 133 -1.45 2.46 9.45
N ASP A 134 -1.97 2.48 10.67
CA ASP A 134 -1.41 3.23 11.80
C ASP A 134 -1.11 2.31 12.99
N GLY A 135 0.12 2.37 13.50
CA GLY A 135 0.56 1.52 14.61
C GLY A 135 0.40 0.01 14.39
N GLY A 136 0.34 -0.45 13.14
CA GLY A 136 0.07 -1.84 12.77
C GLY A 136 -1.42 -2.18 12.62
N ILE A 137 -2.32 -1.25 12.95
CA ILE A 137 -3.77 -1.40 12.81
C ILE A 137 -4.18 -0.96 11.41
N VAL A 138 -4.92 -1.81 10.69
CA VAL A 138 -5.50 -1.48 9.39
C VAL A 138 -6.61 -0.45 9.54
N LEU A 139 -6.49 0.69 8.85
CA LEU A 139 -7.45 1.79 8.88
C LEU A 139 -8.39 1.77 7.67
N GLU A 140 -7.85 1.54 6.48
CA GLU A 140 -8.57 1.54 5.22
C GLU A 140 -7.96 0.53 4.25
N THR A 141 -8.80 -0.09 3.44
CA THR A 141 -8.38 -1.07 2.42
C THR A 141 -8.93 -0.79 1.03
N ASP A 142 -9.89 0.12 0.88
CA ASP A 142 -10.37 0.54 -0.44
C ASP A 142 -9.39 1.54 -1.06
N GLY A 143 -8.76 1.15 -2.18
CA GLY A 143 -7.74 1.98 -2.84
C GLY A 143 -8.25 3.34 -3.32
N SER A 144 -9.53 3.43 -3.70
CA SER A 144 -10.14 4.69 -4.14
C SER A 144 -10.36 5.64 -2.97
N ILE A 145 -10.77 5.11 -1.82
CA ILE A 145 -10.92 5.90 -0.59
C ILE A 145 -9.55 6.40 -0.12
N ILE A 146 -8.54 5.53 -0.08
CA ILE A 146 -7.16 5.89 0.31
C ILE A 146 -6.63 7.01 -0.59
N ALA A 147 -6.67 6.82 -1.92
CA ALA A 147 -6.19 7.82 -2.87
C ALA A 147 -6.96 9.15 -2.75
N GLY A 148 -8.27 9.09 -2.50
CA GLY A 148 -9.10 10.28 -2.25
C GLY A 148 -8.68 11.07 -1.02
N LYS A 149 -8.40 10.39 0.11
CA LYS A 149 -7.88 11.02 1.32
C LYS A 149 -6.50 11.63 1.11
N VAL A 150 -5.58 10.90 0.49
CA VAL A 150 -4.24 11.41 0.16
C VAL A 150 -4.30 12.64 -0.74
N ALA A 151 -5.15 12.63 -1.78
CA ALA A 151 -5.34 13.79 -2.64
C ALA A 151 -5.85 15.01 -1.87
N SER A 152 -6.76 14.82 -0.91
CA SER A 152 -7.24 15.91 -0.05
C SER A 152 -6.15 16.47 0.85
N HIS A 153 -5.19 15.66 1.31
CA HIS A 153 -4.03 16.14 2.08
C HIS A 153 -3.09 17.04 1.28
N THR A 154 -3.04 16.90 -0.05
CA THR A 154 -2.24 17.78 -0.93
C THR A 154 -2.95 19.07 -1.33
N MET A 155 -4.24 19.20 -1.02
CA MET A 155 -5.00 20.41 -1.31
C MET A 155 -4.87 21.37 -0.12
N ASP A 156 -4.25 22.51 -0.38
CA ASP A 156 -4.09 23.61 0.57
C ASP A 156 -5.41 23.92 1.30
N ASP A 157 -5.32 24.12 2.63
CA ASP A 157 -6.43 24.31 3.60
C ASP A 157 -7.22 25.64 3.36
N GLY A 158 -7.05 26.24 2.17
CA GLY A 158 -7.56 27.55 1.77
C GLY A 158 -8.40 27.58 0.48
N ALA A 159 -8.60 26.47 -0.23
CA ALA A 159 -9.45 26.44 -1.42
C ALA A 159 -10.94 26.27 -1.04
N PRO A 160 -11.88 27.11 -1.54
CA PRO A 160 -13.30 26.99 -1.21
C PRO A 160 -13.87 25.63 -1.64
N LEU A 161 -14.51 24.94 -0.70
CA LEU A 161 -15.18 23.64 -0.88
C LEU A 161 -16.10 23.56 -2.12
N SER A 162 -16.64 24.70 -2.57
CA SER A 162 -17.51 24.80 -3.74
C SER A 162 -16.79 24.54 -5.08
N GLU A 163 -15.51 24.88 -5.21
CA GLU A 163 -14.76 24.65 -6.45
C GLU A 163 -14.34 23.18 -6.60
N GLN A 164 -14.25 22.47 -5.48
CA GLN A 164 -13.87 21.05 -5.38
C GLN A 164 -14.98 20.13 -5.90
N THR A 165 -16.23 20.36 -5.46
CA THR A 165 -17.39 19.57 -5.94
C THR A 165 -17.64 19.77 -7.43
N ILE A 166 -17.40 20.98 -7.96
CA ILE A 166 -17.62 21.28 -9.38
C ILE A 166 -16.56 20.60 -10.25
N SER A 167 -15.29 20.60 -9.83
CA SER A 167 -14.20 19.97 -10.59
C SER A 167 -14.35 18.44 -10.64
N GLN A 168 -14.71 17.81 -9.52
CA GLN A 168 -15.02 16.38 -9.46
C GLN A 168 -16.27 16.04 -10.27
N ALA A 169 -17.37 16.79 -10.12
CA ALA A 169 -18.59 16.58 -10.89
C ALA A 169 -18.35 16.76 -12.40
N LEU A 170 -17.50 17.71 -12.80
CA LEU A 170 -17.13 17.92 -14.20
C LEU A 170 -16.28 16.78 -14.75
N ALA A 171 -15.36 16.23 -13.97
CA ALA A 171 -14.56 15.07 -14.35
C ALA A 171 -15.44 13.83 -14.55
N THR A 172 -16.34 13.55 -13.60
CA THR A 172 -17.31 12.45 -13.69
C THR A 172 -18.28 12.65 -14.86
N ALA A 173 -18.78 13.87 -15.07
CA ALA A 173 -19.65 14.19 -16.20
C ALA A 173 -18.94 14.03 -17.55
N ARG A 174 -17.66 14.42 -17.64
CA ARG A 174 -16.84 14.22 -18.84
C ARG A 174 -16.70 12.74 -19.14
N GLU A 175 -16.37 11.93 -18.14
CA GLU A 175 -16.20 10.48 -18.31
C GLU A 175 -17.50 9.80 -18.77
N HIS A 176 -18.64 10.18 -18.18
CA HIS A 176 -19.97 9.73 -18.61
C HIS A 176 -20.31 10.14 -20.05
N LEU A 177 -19.97 11.37 -20.46
CA LEU A 177 -20.16 11.83 -21.84
C LEU A 177 -19.30 11.05 -22.82
N THR A 178 -18.01 10.84 -22.53
CA THR A 178 -17.13 10.04 -23.41
C THR A 178 -17.65 8.61 -23.57
N ARG A 179 -18.12 7.98 -22.48
CA ARG A 179 -18.74 6.64 -22.55
C ARG A 179 -20.03 6.62 -23.36
N SER A 180 -20.83 7.68 -23.29
CA SER A 180 -22.09 7.78 -24.05
C SER A 180 -21.87 8.06 -25.54
N LEU A 181 -20.77 8.70 -25.92
CA LEU A 181 -20.44 9.03 -27.32
C LEU A 181 -19.68 7.91 -28.05
N LEU A 182 -19.05 7.00 -27.30
CA LEU A 182 -18.35 5.82 -27.82
C LEU A 182 -19.25 4.58 -27.95
N ARG A 183 -20.57 4.75 -27.83
CA ARG A 183 -21.60 3.74 -28.12
C ARG A 183 -22.36 4.10 -29.39
#